data_AF-A0A2J6TCC8-F1
#
_entry.id   AF-A0A2J6TCC8-F1
#
_cell.length_a   1.000
_cell.length_b   1.000
_cell.length_c   1.000
_cell.angle_alpha   90.00
_cell.angle_beta   90.00
_cell.angle_gamma   90.00
#
_symmetry.space_group_name_H-M   'P 1'
#
loop_
_entity.id
_entity.type
_entity.pdbx_description
1 polymer ?
#
loop_
_entity_poly.entity_id
_entity_poly.type
_entity_poly.pdbx_seq_one_letter_code
_entity_poly.pdbx_strand_id
1 'polypeptide(L)'
;LRNQWHQLVLCPLSRLDSISSPSSYVLIVDALDKCDGEGDIRIILQLLTEARMLKTVRLRVFLTSRPEIPIRQGMYRIPQSEHQDFVLQNIPSTIINYDISIFLEHNL
;
A
#
# COMPACT_ATOMS: atom_id res chain seq x y z
N LEU A 1 12.53 -5.99 -10.32
CA LEU A 1 11.69 -4.97 -9.65
C LEU A 1 11.56 -3.65 -10.41
N ARG A 2 12.57 -2.77 -10.48
CA ARG A 2 12.39 -1.42 -11.10
C ARG A 2 11.86 -1.43 -12.54
N ASN A 3 12.44 -2.26 -13.41
CA ASN A 3 11.98 -2.39 -14.80
C ASN A 3 10.52 -2.89 -14.86
N GLN A 4 10.18 -3.91 -14.08
CA GLN A 4 8.81 -4.44 -13.99
C GLN A 4 7.82 -3.38 -13.50
N TRP A 5 8.15 -2.62 -12.46
CA TRP A 5 7.32 -1.52 -11.98
C TRP A 5 7.05 -0.48 -13.07
N HIS A 6 8.08 -0.11 -13.81
CA HIS A 6 7.94 0.83 -14.91
C HIS A 6 7.03 0.29 -16.03
N GLN A 7 7.26 -0.95 -16.47
CA GLN A 7 6.52 -1.55 -17.59
C GLN A 7 5.08 -1.93 -17.23
N LEU A 8 4.84 -2.39 -16.00
CA LEU A 8 3.55 -2.94 -15.59
C LEU A 8 2.65 -1.92 -14.89
N VAL A 9 3.21 -0.86 -14.30
CA VAL A 9 2.44 0.11 -13.51
C VAL A 9 2.59 1.53 -14.05
N LEU A 10 3.80 2.08 -14.07
CA LEU A 10 3.97 3.51 -14.42
C LEU A 10 3.62 3.80 -15.89
N CYS A 11 4.12 2.99 -16.83
CA CYS A 11 3.92 3.20 -18.26
C CYS A 11 2.45 3.01 -18.70
N PRO A 12 1.71 1.99 -18.23
CA PRO A 12 0.28 1.90 -18.50
C PRO A 12 -0.51 3.07 -17.92
N LEU A 13 -0.26 3.45 -16.67
CA LEU A 13 -0.97 4.53 -16.00
C LEU A 13 -0.66 5.92 -16.57
N SER A 14 0.56 6.13 -17.09
CA SER A 14 0.94 7.41 -17.71
C SER A 14 0.25 7.65 -19.06
N ARG A 15 -0.25 6.60 -19.71
CA ARG A 15 -0.96 6.68 -21.00
C ARG A 15 -2.47 6.85 -20.84
N LEU A 16 -2.99 6.82 -19.61
CA LEU A 16 -4.39 7.08 -19.34
C LEU A 16 -4.63 8.59 -19.44
N ASP A 17 -5.20 9.03 -20.56
CA ASP A 17 -5.53 10.43 -20.80
C ASP A 17 -6.68 10.89 -19.89
N SER A 18 -6.47 12.01 -19.19
CA SER A 18 -7.53 12.72 -18.48
C SER A 18 -7.99 13.92 -19.30
N ILE A 19 -8.94 13.69 -20.21
CA ILE A 19 -9.49 14.74 -21.09
C ILE A 19 -10.13 15.90 -20.30
N SER A 20 -10.50 15.70 -19.03
CA SER A 20 -11.14 16.73 -18.21
C SER A 20 -10.69 16.78 -16.73
N SER A 21 -10.17 15.69 -16.16
CA SER A 21 -9.66 15.66 -14.77
C SER A 21 -8.87 14.36 -14.49
N PRO A 22 -7.80 14.39 -13.67
CA PRO A 22 -7.03 13.19 -13.36
C PRO A 22 -7.91 12.13 -12.70
N SER A 23 -8.05 10.98 -13.35
CA SER A 23 -8.74 9.83 -12.76
C SER A 23 -7.97 9.36 -11.51
N SER A 24 -8.72 9.00 -10.47
CA SER A 24 -8.15 8.51 -9.22
C SER A 24 -8.16 6.99 -9.19
N TYR A 25 -7.00 6.38 -8.93
CA TYR A 25 -6.84 4.93 -8.83
C TYR A 25 -6.32 4.56 -7.44
N VAL A 26 -6.68 3.37 -6.97
CA VAL A 26 -6.16 2.80 -5.73
C VAL A 26 -5.46 1.48 -6.06
N LEU A 27 -4.18 1.38 -5.74
CA LEU A 27 -3.42 0.14 -5.77
C LEU A 27 -3.47 -0.49 -4.37
N ILE A 28 -4.04 -1.68 -4.28
CA ILE A 28 -4.07 -2.48 -3.05
C ILE A 28 -2.92 -3.48 -3.11
N VAL A 29 -2.00 -3.37 -2.16
CA VAL A 29 -0.92 -4.34 -1.96
C VAL A 29 -1.24 -5.13 -0.71
N ASP A 30 -1.61 -6.38 -0.89
CA ASP A 30 -1.91 -7.27 0.23
C ASP A 30 -0.66 -8.00 0.72
N ALA A 31 -0.54 -8.11 2.05
CA ALA A 31 0.42 -8.95 2.76
C ALA A 31 1.89 -8.76 2.31
N LEU A 32 2.41 -7.53 2.31
CA LEU A 32 3.79 -7.22 1.90
C LEU A 32 4.85 -8.04 2.66
N ASP A 33 4.59 -8.42 3.92
CA ASP A 33 5.48 -9.25 4.73
C ASP A 33 5.65 -10.69 4.22
N LYS A 34 4.88 -11.10 3.21
CA LYS A 34 5.06 -12.40 2.54
C LYS A 34 6.06 -12.35 1.39
N CYS A 35 6.59 -11.17 1.06
CA CYS A 35 7.69 -11.06 0.12
C CYS A 35 9.00 -11.54 0.77
N ASP A 36 9.66 -12.48 0.10
CA ASP A 36 11.00 -12.91 0.50
C ASP A 36 12.03 -11.82 0.19
N GLY A 37 13.03 -11.68 1.06
CA GLY A 37 14.16 -10.77 0.86
C GLY A 37 13.94 -9.36 1.39
N GLU A 38 14.63 -9.01 2.49
CA GLU A 38 14.53 -7.66 3.09
C GLU A 38 14.89 -6.53 2.12
N GLY A 39 15.81 -6.78 1.17
CA GLY A 39 16.20 -5.83 0.15
C GLY A 39 15.05 -5.51 -0.82
N ASP A 40 14.27 -6.52 -1.17
CA ASP A 40 13.15 -6.38 -2.10
C ASP A 40 12.00 -5.60 -1.47
N ILE A 41 11.68 -5.84 -0.19
CA ILE A 41 10.71 -5.04 0.58
C ILE A 41 11.06 -3.55 0.53
N ARG A 42 12.34 -3.20 0.75
CA ARG A 42 12.79 -1.81 0.70
C ARG A 42 12.65 -1.20 -0.69
N ILE A 43 12.98 -1.97 -1.73
CA ILE A 43 12.83 -1.54 -3.12
C ILE A 43 11.33 -1.34 -3.46
N ILE A 44 10.46 -2.25 -3.03
CA ILE A 44 9.01 -2.14 -3.25
C ILE A 44 8.46 -0.87 -2.59
N LEU A 45 8.79 -0.61 -1.32
CA LEU A 45 8.34 0.61 -0.63
C LEU A 45 8.83 1.88 -1.34
N GLN A 46 10.06 1.90 -1.85
CA GLN A 46 10.57 3.00 -2.67
C GLN A 46 9.81 3.15 -4.00
N LEU A 47 9.48 2.05 -4.68
CA LEU A 47 8.73 2.11 -5.95
C LEU A 47 7.30 2.60 -5.75
N LEU A 48 6.65 2.19 -4.66
CA LEU A 48 5.32 2.66 -4.30
C LEU A 48 5.28 4.16 -4.04
N THR A 49 6.35 4.76 -3.51
CA THR A 49 6.40 6.23 -3.38
C THR A 49 6.58 6.93 -4.72
N GLU A 50 7.28 6.34 -5.69
CA GLU A 50 7.41 6.86 -7.07
C GLU A 50 6.05 7.00 -7.78
N ALA A 51 5.01 6.28 -7.34
CA ALA A 51 3.64 6.39 -7.86
C ALA A 51 3.12 7.85 -7.89
N ARG A 52 3.56 8.69 -6.94
CA ARG A 52 3.17 10.10 -6.86
C ARG A 52 3.69 10.95 -8.04
N MET A 53 4.69 10.45 -8.77
CA MET A 53 5.28 11.15 -9.91
C MET A 53 4.38 11.09 -11.15
N LEU A 54 3.33 10.26 -11.13
CA LEU A 54 2.33 10.21 -12.18
C LEU A 54 1.56 11.54 -12.24
N LYS A 55 1.62 12.21 -13.40
CA LYS A 55 0.96 13.50 -13.64
C LYS A 55 -0.44 13.35 -14.25
N THR A 56 -0.67 12.25 -14.96
CA THR A 56 -1.90 12.00 -15.72
C THR A 56 -3.03 11.46 -14.86
N VAL A 57 -2.68 10.73 -13.80
CA VAL A 57 -3.60 10.06 -12.88
C VAL A 57 -3.17 10.28 -11.43
N ARG A 58 -4.14 10.24 -10.51
CA ARG A 58 -3.88 10.24 -9.07
C ARG A 58 -3.88 8.82 -8.54
N LEU A 59 -2.70 8.22 -8.41
CA LEU A 59 -2.57 6.90 -7.79
C LEU A 59 -2.41 7.03 -6.27
N ARG A 60 -3.28 6.36 -5.51
CA ARG A 60 -3.13 6.14 -4.06
C ARG A 60 -2.76 4.68 -3.83
N VAL A 61 -1.95 4.41 -2.81
CA VAL A 61 -1.55 3.06 -2.44
C VAL A 61 -2.15 2.73 -1.08
N PHE A 62 -2.79 1.57 -0.98
CA PHE A 62 -3.20 0.98 0.28
C PHE A 62 -2.41 -0.31 0.46
N LEU A 63 -1.70 -0.43 1.58
CA LEU A 63 -0.79 -1.54 1.83
C LEU A 63 -1.11 -2.20 3.17
N THR A 64 -1.21 -3.53 3.17
CA THR A 64 -1.36 -4.34 4.39
C THR A 64 -0.10 -5.16 4.62
N SER A 65 0.30 -5.29 5.89
CA SER A 65 1.40 -6.16 6.27
C SER A 65 1.47 -6.37 7.78
N ARG A 66 2.18 -7.41 8.22
CA ARG A 66 2.71 -7.48 9.59
C ARG A 66 3.80 -6.40 9.81
N PRO A 67 3.99 -5.90 11.04
CA PRO A 67 4.94 -4.84 11.33
C PRO A 67 6.39 -5.38 11.50
N GLU A 68 6.88 -6.13 10.51
CA GLU A 68 8.24 -6.68 10.53
C GLU A 68 9.31 -5.59 10.41
N ILE A 69 10.55 -5.88 10.83
CA ILE A 69 11.64 -4.89 10.90
C ILE A 69 11.89 -4.19 9.55
N PRO A 70 12.00 -4.88 8.40
CA PRO A 70 12.29 -4.25 7.12
C PRO A 70 11.17 -3.28 6.68
N ILE A 71 9.92 -3.64 6.98
CA ILE A 71 8.74 -2.84 6.64
C ILE A 71 8.71 -1.56 7.48
N ARG A 72 8.83 -1.68 8.81
CA ARG A 72 8.86 -0.51 9.71
C ARG A 72 9.97 0.46 9.33
N GLN A 73 11.18 -0.06 9.09
CA GLN A 73 12.31 0.78 8.68
C GLN A 73 12.09 1.43 7.31
N GLY A 74 11.42 0.74 6.38
CA GLY A 74 11.07 1.30 5.08
C GLY A 74 10.05 2.42 5.20
N MET A 75 8.98 2.23 5.98
CA MET A 75 7.95 3.25 6.22
C MET A 75 8.53 4.49 6.93
N TYR A 76 9.39 4.31 7.95
CA TYR A 76 10.05 5.44 8.64
C TYR A 76 10.94 6.31 7.74
N ARG A 77 11.40 5.78 6.60
CA ARG A 77 12.18 6.54 5.62
C ARG A 77 11.30 7.39 4.70
N ILE A 78 10.01 7.10 4.64
CA ILE A 78 9.04 7.87 3.88
C ILE A 78 8.59 9.03 4.79
N PRO A 79 8.61 10.29 4.32
CA PRO A 79 8.06 11.40 5.06
C PRO A 79 6.61 11.14 5.52
N GLN A 80 6.30 11.49 6.77
CA GLN A 80 4.96 11.30 7.35
C GLN A 80 3.88 12.16 6.66
N SER A 81 4.27 13.21 5.93
CA SER A 81 3.36 13.98 5.07
C SER A 81 2.91 13.20 3.82
N GLU A 82 3.51 12.05 3.55
CA GLU A 82 3.32 11.30 2.30
C GLU A 82 2.73 9.90 2.52
N HIS A 83 2.56 9.49 3.78
CA HIS A 83 1.93 8.23 4.14
C HIS A 83 1.16 8.37 5.46
N GLN A 84 0.22 7.46 5.68
CA GLN A 84 -0.51 7.35 6.92
C GLN A 84 -0.46 5.91 7.38
N ASP A 85 0.00 5.70 8.61
CA ASP A 85 0.03 4.39 9.24
C ASP A 85 -1.24 4.16 10.06
N PHE A 86 -1.75 2.93 10.00
CA PHE A 86 -2.83 2.48 10.86
C PHE A 86 -2.48 1.13 11.48
N VAL A 87 -2.23 1.14 12.78
CA VAL A 87 -1.82 -0.06 13.53
C VAL A 87 -3.05 -0.75 14.10
N LEU A 88 -3.46 -1.86 13.48
CA LEU A 88 -4.67 -2.61 13.89
C LEU A 88 -4.62 -3.08 15.35
N GLN A 89 -3.44 -3.34 15.90
CA GLN A 89 -3.26 -3.77 17.29
C GLN A 89 -3.58 -2.67 18.33
N ASN A 90 -3.63 -1.41 17.91
CA ASN A 90 -3.95 -0.28 18.80
C ASN A 90 -5.45 0.01 18.87
N ILE A 91 -6.27 -0.73 18.12
CA ILE A 91 -7.72 -0.60 18.18
C ILE A 91 -8.22 -1.19 19.51
N PRO A 92 -9.21 -0.58 20.17
CA PRO A 92 -9.81 -1.14 21.38
C PRO A 92 -10.20 -2.61 21.21
N SER A 93 -9.82 -3.45 22.16
CA SER A 93 -10.16 -4.89 22.14
C SER A 93 -11.66 -5.15 22.06
N THR A 94 -12.49 -4.22 22.54
CA THR A 94 -13.94 -4.28 22.41
C THR A 94 -14.40 -4.30 20.95
N ILE A 95 -13.78 -3.49 20.09
CA ILE A 95 -14.09 -3.45 18.65
C ILE A 95 -13.60 -4.74 17.99
N ILE A 96 -12.37 -5.16 18.30
CA ILE A 96 -11.78 -6.40 17.74
C ILE A 96 -12.67 -7.61 18.09
N ASN A 97 -13.07 -7.74 19.36
CA ASN A 97 -13.91 -8.85 19.81
C ASN A 97 -15.30 -8.82 19.17
N TYR A 98 -15.88 -7.63 18.99
CA TYR A 98 -17.17 -7.44 18.33
C TYR A 98 -17.12 -7.81 16.84
N ASP A 99 -16.08 -7.39 16.12
CA ASP A 99 -15.92 -7.73 14.71
C ASP A 99 -15.73 -9.25 14.52
N ILE A 100 -14.95 -9.89 15.41
CA ILE A 100 -14.78 -11.35 15.42
C ILE A 100 -16.11 -12.05 15.73
N SER A 101 -16.87 -11.58 16.72
CA SER A 101 -18.16 -12.22 17.06
C SER A 101 -19.13 -12.15 15.89
N ILE A 102 -19.24 -11.00 15.22
CA ILE A 102 -20.05 -10.87 13.99
C ILE A 102 -19.61 -11.87 12.94
N PHE A 103 -18.30 -11.99 12.68
CA PHE A 103 -17.78 -12.91 11.68
C PHE A 103 -18.17 -14.36 12.00
N LEU A 104 -17.98 -14.79 13.25
CA LEU A 104 -18.30 -16.15 13.72
C LEU A 104 -19.80 -16.44 13.70
N GLU A 105 -20.66 -15.45 13.96
CA GLU A 105 -22.11 -15.62 13.94
C GLU A 105 -22.69 -15.76 12.53
N HIS A 106 -22.06 -15.16 11.51
CA HIS A 106 -22.64 -15.05 10.17
C HIS A 106 -21.90 -15.84 9.08
N ASN A 107 -20.68 -16.33 9.34
CA ASN A 107 -19.82 -16.99 8.34
C ASN A 107 -19.34 -18.39 8.75
N LEU A 108 -19.84 -18.92 9.87
CA LEU A 108 -19.72 -20.33 10.28
C LEU A 108 -21.13 -20.93 10.42
#